data_AF-A0A7C1BB01-F1
#
_entry.id   AF-A0A7C1BB01-F1
#
_cell.length_a   1.000
_cell.length_b   1.000
_cell.length_c   1.000
_cell.angle_alpha   90.00
_cell.angle_beta   90.00
_cell.angle_gamma   90.00
#
_symmetry.space_group_name_H-M   'P 1'
#
loop_
_entity.id
_entity.type
_entity.pdbx_description
1 polymer ?
#
loop_
_entity_poly.entity_id
_entity_poly.type
_entity_poly.pdbx_seq_one_letter_code
_entity_poly.pdbx_strand_id
1 'polypeptide(L)'
;MILWELFLIFVLILLVIAIYHIFKAIKHLVVNSILGLLVIFAANFLFGLNIAYTWIVILICAIGGLVGAIIVILLHLLFGFF
;
A
#
# COMPACT_ATOMS: atom_id res chain seq x y z
N MET A 1 -43.20 5.75 -8.90
CA MET A 1 -42.53 7.05 -8.75
C MET A 1 -41.64 7.05 -7.51
N ILE A 2 -42.20 6.95 -6.30
CA ILE A 2 -41.45 6.94 -5.00
C ILE A 2 -40.33 5.89 -4.85
N LEU A 3 -40.52 4.67 -5.40
CA LEU A 3 -39.54 3.58 -5.27
C LEU A 3 -38.22 3.85 -5.99
N TRP A 4 -38.26 4.61 -7.10
CA TRP A 4 -37.07 4.94 -7.88
C TRP A 4 -36.20 5.99 -7.18
N GLU A 5 -36.85 6.97 -6.54
CA GLU A 5 -36.21 8.01 -5.75
C GLU A 5 -35.51 7.41 -4.52
N LEU A 6 -36.18 6.46 -3.83
CA LEU A 6 -35.58 5.71 -2.71
C LEU A 6 -34.37 4.88 -3.14
N PHE A 7 -34.45 4.20 -4.29
CA PHE A 7 -33.32 3.41 -4.82
C PHE A 7 -32.12 4.30 -5.16
N LEU A 8 -32.34 5.44 -5.82
CA LEU A 8 -31.28 6.41 -6.13
C LEU A 8 -30.60 6.94 -4.86
N ILE A 9 -31.37 7.28 -3.83
CA ILE A 9 -30.83 7.75 -2.55
C ILE A 9 -29.98 6.66 -1.89
N PHE A 10 -30.43 5.40 -1.92
CA PHE A 10 -29.69 4.27 -1.35
C PHE A 10 -28.36 4.04 -2.08
N VAL A 11 -28.36 4.07 -3.41
CA VAL A 11 -27.14 3.95 -4.22
C VAL A 11 -26.18 5.12 -3.96
N LEU A 12 -26.70 6.35 -3.84
CA LEU A 12 -25.89 7.53 -3.54
C LEU A 12 -25.19 7.41 -2.18
N ILE A 13 -25.90 6.93 -1.15
CA ILE A 13 -25.34 6.68 0.18
C ILE A 13 -24.22 5.63 0.11
N LEU A 14 -24.44 4.51 -0.58
CA LEU A 14 -23.40 3.49 -0.77
C LEU A 14 -22.17 4.05 -1.49
N LEU A 15 -22.37 4.88 -2.51
CA LEU A 15 -21.29 5.48 -3.28
C LEU A 15 -20.46 6.44 -2.42
N VAL A 16 -21.10 7.27 -1.58
CA VAL A 16 -20.40 8.15 -0.63
C VAL A 16 -19.59 7.34 0.39
N ILE A 17 -20.15 6.25 0.92
CA ILE A 17 -19.45 5.35 1.86
C ILE A 17 -18.23 4.71 1.19
N ALA A 18 -18.39 4.23 -0.05
CA ALA A 18 -17.30 3.62 -0.81
C ALA A 18 -16.16 4.62 -1.06
N ILE A 19 -16.48 5.85 -1.49
CA ILE A 19 -15.48 6.91 -1.71
C ILE A 19 -14.75 7.26 -0.41
N TYR A 20 -15.49 7.41 0.70
CA TYR A 20 -14.88 7.68 2.00
C TYR A 20 -13.89 6.58 2.40
N HIS A 21 -14.25 5.32 2.17
CA HIS A 21 -13.38 4.20 2.47
C HIS A 21 -12.12 4.18 1.59
N ILE A 22 -12.26 4.46 0.29
CA ILE A 22 -11.13 4.57 -0.64
C ILE A 22 -10.18 5.70 -0.22
N PHE A 23 -10.70 6.89 0.11
CA PHE A 23 -9.87 8.00 0.57
C PHE A 23 -9.12 7.65 1.85
N LYS A 24 -9.74 6.92 2.78
CA LYS A 24 -9.10 6.44 3.99
C LYS A 24 -8.00 5.42 3.67
N ALA A 25 -8.25 4.50 2.74
CA ALA A 25 -7.29 3.51 2.28
C ALA A 25 -6.07 4.14 1.60
N ILE A 26 -6.24 5.19 0.79
CA ILE A 26 -5.13 5.91 0.14
C ILE A 26 -4.18 6.50 1.18
N LYS A 27 -4.71 7.16 2.22
CA LYS A 27 -3.86 7.68 3.30
C LYS A 27 -3.05 6.56 3.97
N HIS A 28 -3.68 5.41 4.19
CA HIS A 28 -3.01 4.25 4.76
C HIS A 28 -1.91 3.72 3.83
N LEU A 29 -2.16 3.60 2.52
CA LEU A 29 -1.17 3.16 1.54
C LEU A 29 0.08 4.05 1.53
N VAL A 30 -0.09 5.38 1.64
CA VAL A 30 1.04 6.32 1.68
C VAL A 30 1.88 6.11 2.92
N VAL A 31 1.27 6.05 4.10
CA VAL A 31 1.99 5.83 5.36
C VAL A 31 2.70 4.47 5.36
N ASN A 32 2.03 3.44 4.84
CA ASN A 32 2.55 2.09 4.75
C ASN A 32 3.76 2.02 3.80
N SER A 33 3.67 2.70 2.64
CA SER A 33 4.78 2.82 1.70
C SER A 33 5.97 3.54 2.32
N ILE A 34 5.75 4.65 3.04
CA ILE A 34 6.81 5.39 3.72
C ILE A 34 7.48 4.50 4.78
N LEU A 35 6.70 3.81 5.62
CA LEU A 35 7.24 2.90 6.64
C LEU A 35 8.04 1.76 6.00
N GLY A 36 7.52 1.13 4.94
CA GLY A 36 8.22 0.05 4.24
C GLY A 36 9.51 0.52 3.57
N LEU A 37 9.49 1.68 2.90
CA LEU A 37 10.68 2.28 2.30
C LEU A 37 11.71 2.69 3.36
N LEU A 38 11.26 3.20 4.50
CA LEU A 38 12.14 3.56 5.62
C LEU A 38 12.85 2.32 6.18
N VAL A 39 12.16 1.17 6.22
CA VAL A 39 12.75 -0.11 6.63
C VAL A 39 13.75 -0.62 5.59
N ILE A 40 13.44 -0.54 4.30
CA ILE A 40 14.39 -0.90 3.22
C ILE A 40 15.62 0.02 3.26
N PHE A 41 15.41 1.31 3.49
CA PHE A 41 16.49 2.28 3.64
C PHE A 41 17.38 1.94 4.85
N ALA A 42 16.78 1.63 5.99
CA ALA A 42 17.52 1.19 7.17
C ALA A 42 18.27 -0.12 6.91
N ALA A 43 17.68 -1.08 6.20
CA ALA A 43 18.33 -2.33 5.83
C ALA A 43 19.53 -2.09 4.89
N ASN A 44 19.39 -1.20 3.91
CA ASN A 44 20.47 -0.79 3.03
C ASN A 44 21.62 -0.11 3.79
N PHE A 45 21.29 0.75 4.78
CA PHE A 45 22.28 1.47 5.56
C PHE A 45 22.99 0.58 6.60
N LEU A 46 22.26 -0.31 7.28
CA LEU A 46 22.79 -1.15 8.36
C LEU A 46 23.46 -2.42 7.83
N PHE A 47 22.88 -3.07 6.82
CA PHE A 47 23.37 -4.35 6.29
C PHE A 47 24.10 -4.20 4.95
N GLY A 48 24.16 -2.99 4.37
CA GLY A 48 24.80 -2.74 3.08
C GLY A 48 24.05 -3.37 1.90
N LEU A 49 22.76 -3.68 2.08
CA LEU A 49 22.00 -4.61 1.24
C LEU A 49 21.57 -4.07 -0.14
N ASN A 50 22.24 -3.08 -0.75
CA ASN A 50 21.92 -2.39 -2.04
C ASN A 50 20.57 -2.71 -2.77
N ILE A 51 19.44 -2.69 -2.06
CA ILE A 51 18.12 -3.05 -2.59
C ILE A 51 17.66 -1.92 -3.51
N ALA A 52 17.36 -2.23 -4.77
CA ALA A 52 16.91 -1.23 -5.71
C ALA A 52 15.49 -0.75 -5.38
N TYR A 53 15.31 0.57 -5.38
CA TYR A 53 14.02 1.23 -5.25
C TYR A 53 13.25 1.19 -6.58
N THR A 54 12.87 0.00 -7.01
CA THR A 54 12.08 -0.19 -8.24
C THR A 54 10.61 0.14 -8.02
N TRP A 55 9.89 0.39 -9.11
CA TRP A 55 8.44 0.62 -9.06
C TRP A 55 7.68 -0.52 -8.38
N ILE A 56 8.16 -1.76 -8.53
CA ILE A 56 7.58 -2.96 -7.93
C ILE A 56 7.79 -2.97 -6.42
N VAL A 57 9.00 -2.64 -5.93
CA VAL A 57 9.31 -2.59 -4.49
C VAL A 57 8.46 -1.55 -3.77
N ILE A 58 8.28 -0.38 -4.39
CA ILE A 58 7.43 0.69 -3.86
C ILE A 58 5.98 0.22 -3.78
N LEU A 59 5.48 -0.51 -4.79
CA LEU A 59 4.13 -1.07 -4.80
C LEU A 59 3.93 -2.12 -3.69
N ILE A 60 4.90 -3.03 -3.53
CA ILE A 60 4.88 -4.07 -2.49
C ILE A 60 4.89 -3.42 -1.10
N CYS A 61 5.70 -2.37 -0.90
CA CYS A 61 5.71 -1.60 0.35
C CYS A 61 4.43 -0.78 0.56
N ALA A 62 3.80 -0.26 -0.50
CA ALA A 62 2.54 0.46 -0.36
C ALA A 62 1.42 -0.48 0.10
N ILE A 63 1.31 -1.66 -0.50
CA ILE A 63 0.26 -2.65 -0.19
C ILE A 63 0.55 -3.35 1.14
N GLY A 64 1.78 -3.83 1.34
CA GLY A 64 2.17 -4.67 2.47
C GLY A 64 2.91 -3.96 3.60
N GLY A 65 3.47 -2.77 3.37
CA GLY A 65 4.03 -1.94 4.42
C GLY A 65 5.34 -2.43 4.97
N LEU A 66 5.40 -2.46 6.31
CA LEU A 66 6.45 -3.13 7.05
C LEU A 66 6.57 -4.61 6.65
N VAL A 67 5.45 -5.32 6.53
CA VAL A 67 5.45 -6.74 6.10
C VAL A 67 5.96 -6.86 4.67
N GLY A 68 5.54 -5.93 3.79
CA GLY A 68 6.04 -5.83 2.42
C GLY A 68 7.56 -5.65 2.36
N ALA A 69 8.11 -4.74 3.17
CA ALA A 69 9.55 -4.50 3.24
C ALA A 69 10.33 -5.74 3.71
N ILE A 70 9.82 -6.47 4.71
CA ILE A 70 10.43 -7.72 5.18
C ILE A 70 10.48 -8.76 4.05
N ILE A 71 9.39 -8.89 3.28
CA ILE A 71 9.34 -9.82 2.14
C ILE A 71 10.36 -9.42 1.07
N VAL A 72 10.49 -8.14 0.74
CA VAL A 72 11.49 -7.67 -0.24
C VAL A 72 12.91 -7.98 0.22
N ILE A 73 13.23 -7.73 1.49
CA ILE A 73 14.54 -8.06 2.08
C ILE A 73 14.80 -9.58 2.00
N LEU A 74 13.80 -10.39 2.34
CA LEU A 74 13.91 -11.85 2.27
C LEU A 74 14.12 -12.34 0.84
N LEU A 75 13.42 -11.73 -0.12
CA LEU A 75 13.52 -12.07 -1.53
C LEU A 75 14.88 -11.68 -2.11
N HIS A 76 15.42 -10.52 -1.72
CA HIS A 76 16.77 -10.11 -2.07
C HIS A 76 17.81 -11.11 -1.53
N LEU A 77 17.67 -11.54 -0.28
CA LEU A 77 18.60 -12.50 0.32
C LEU A 77 18.52 -13.90 -0.30
N LEU A 78 17.31 -14.36 -0.68
CA LEU A 78 17.10 -15.70 -1.20
C LEU A 78 17.40 -15.82 -2.71
N PHE A 79 17.04 -14.80 -3.50
CA PHE A 79 17.09 -14.82 -4.96
C PHE A 79 18.06 -13.80 -5.57
N GLY A 80 18.63 -12.88 -4.79
CA GLY A 80 19.46 -11.78 -5.32
C GLY A 80 18.66 -10.78 -6.18
N PHE A 81 17.33 -10.78 -6.05
CA PHE A 81 16.43 -9.96 -6.84
C PHE A 81 16.00 -8.71 -6.05
N PHE A 82 15.94 -7.57 -6.74
CA PHE A 82 15.68 -6.20 -6.24
C PHE A 82 16.87 -5.49 -5.62
#